data_AF-A0A1I6SS55-F1
#
_entry.id   AF-A0A1I6SS55-F1
#
_cell.length_a   1.000
_cell.length_b   1.000
_cell.length_c   1.000
_cell.angle_alpha   90.00
_cell.angle_beta   90.00
_cell.angle_gamma   90.00
#
_symmetry.space_group_name_H-M   'P 1'
#
loop_
_entity.id
_entity.type
_entity.pdbx_description
1 polymer ?
#
loop_
_entity_poly.entity_id
_entity_poly.type
_entity_poly.pdbx_seq_one_letter_code
_entity_poly.pdbx_strand_id
1 'polypeptide(L)'
;MPIHTRRHGRVQGGERDRTLERRCYARAGIPLYLLCDRELETVTLHSEPGSNDYRTVLSVTYGKSLLLPEPFGFELETADLI
;
A
#
# COMPACT_ATOMS: atom_id res chain seq x y z
N MET A 1 -17.74 -15.72 -40.21
CA MET A 1 -17.33 -16.70 -39.18
C MET A 1 -15.81 -16.75 -39.12
N PRO A 2 -15.11 -16.59 -37.97
CA PRO A 2 -15.48 -15.95 -36.72
C PRO A 2 -14.56 -14.75 -36.34
N ILE A 3 -15.20 -13.83 -35.65
CA ILE A 3 -14.67 -12.74 -34.82
C ILE A 3 -13.71 -13.29 -33.74
N HIS A 4 -12.48 -12.76 -33.69
CA HIS A 4 -11.57 -13.03 -32.59
C HIS A 4 -12.02 -12.22 -31.37
N THR A 5 -12.71 -12.89 -30.46
CA THR A 5 -13.07 -12.38 -29.14
C THR A 5 -11.80 -11.95 -28.40
N ARG A 6 -11.58 -10.65 -28.23
CA ARG A 6 -10.69 -10.14 -27.18
C ARG A 6 -11.23 -10.64 -25.85
N ARG A 7 -10.60 -11.68 -25.29
CA ARG A 7 -10.70 -11.93 -23.85
C ARG A 7 -10.02 -10.76 -23.17
N HIS A 8 -10.83 -9.81 -22.70
CA HIS A 8 -10.43 -8.92 -21.62
C HIS A 8 -10.24 -9.84 -20.41
N GLY A 9 -9.01 -10.36 -20.26
CA GLY A 9 -8.62 -11.01 -19.02
C GLY A 9 -8.82 -9.97 -17.93
N ARG A 10 -9.76 -10.24 -17.02
CA ARG A 10 -9.80 -9.54 -15.74
C ARG A 10 -8.40 -9.67 -15.16
N VAL A 11 -7.61 -8.62 -15.29
CA VAL A 11 -6.38 -8.51 -14.52
C VAL A 11 -6.89 -8.40 -13.10
N GLN A 12 -6.68 -9.45 -12.31
CA GLN A 12 -6.90 -9.43 -10.88
C GLN A 12 -5.93 -8.37 -10.35
N GLY A 13 -6.45 -7.14 -10.28
CA GLY A 13 -5.64 -5.92 -10.41
C GLY A 13 -5.07 -5.42 -9.10
N GLY A 14 -5.50 -5.95 -7.95
CA GLY A 14 -5.16 -5.38 -6.65
C GLY A 14 -3.67 -5.28 -6.38
N GLU A 15 -2.94 -6.39 -6.46
CA GLU A 15 -1.53 -6.41 -6.01
C GLU A 15 -0.57 -5.71 -6.98
N ARG A 16 -0.83 -5.84 -8.29
CA ARG A 16 0.02 -5.23 -9.33
C ARG A 16 -0.18 -3.71 -9.35
N ASP A 17 -1.41 -3.25 -9.17
CA ASP A 17 -1.71 -1.82 -9.11
C ASP A 17 -1.09 -1.20 -7.85
N ARG A 18 -1.31 -1.81 -6.68
CA ARG A 18 -0.69 -1.38 -5.40
C ARG A 18 0.84 -1.29 -5.47
N THR A 19 1.49 -2.20 -6.20
CA THR A 19 2.95 -2.17 -6.39
C THR A 19 3.40 -1.04 -7.31
N LEU A 20 2.68 -0.78 -8.39
CA LEU A 20 2.98 0.31 -9.31
C LEU A 20 2.75 1.68 -8.65
N GLU A 21 1.63 1.83 -7.94
CA GLU A 21 1.31 3.02 -7.16
C GLU A 21 2.37 3.28 -6.09
N ARG A 22 2.75 2.26 -5.31
CA ARG A 22 3.81 2.37 -4.29
C ARG A 22 5.12 2.92 -4.88
N ARG A 23 5.57 2.37 -6.01
CA ARG A 23 6.82 2.82 -6.65
C ARG A 23 6.73 4.25 -7.17
N CYS A 24 5.58 4.62 -7.72
CA CYS A 24 5.33 6.01 -8.13
C CYS A 24 5.40 6.97 -6.93
N TYR A 25 4.82 6.60 -5.78
CA TYR A 25 4.88 7.42 -4.56
C TYR A 25 6.28 7.49 -3.95
N ALA A 26 7.02 6.39 -3.94
CA ALA A 26 8.42 6.39 -3.51
C ALA A 26 9.27 7.33 -4.38
N ARG A 27 9.09 7.25 -5.71
CA ARG A 27 9.77 8.14 -6.67
C ARG A 27 9.33 9.60 -6.57
N ALA A 28 8.09 9.85 -6.18
CA ALA A 28 7.57 11.19 -5.89
C ALA A 28 8.11 11.76 -4.58
N GLY A 29 8.87 10.98 -3.80
CA GLY A 29 9.43 11.42 -2.52
C GLY A 29 8.40 11.55 -1.40
N ILE A 30 7.27 10.83 -1.50
CA ILE A 30 6.30 10.81 -0.42
C ILE A 30 6.94 10.09 0.77
N PRO A 31 6.98 10.73 1.96
CA PRO A 31 7.73 10.20 3.10
C PRO A 31 7.11 8.92 3.67
N LEU A 32 5.78 8.83 3.66
CA LEU A 32 5.01 7.71 4.19
C LEU A 32 3.89 7.30 3.23
N TYR A 33 3.74 5.99 3.01
CA TYR A 33 2.64 5.41 2.25
C TYR A 33 2.00 4.27 3.04
N LEU A 34 0.70 4.38 3.31
CA LEU A 34 -0.02 3.45 4.16
C LEU A 34 -1.02 2.64 3.32
N LEU A 35 -0.93 1.33 3.40
CA LEU A 35 -1.78 0.38 2.69
C LEU A 35 -2.66 -0.37 3.69
N CYS A 36 -3.95 -0.09 3.65
CA CYS A 36 -4.97 -0.78 4.42
C CYS A 36 -5.52 -1.96 3.60
N ASP A 37 -5.21 -3.19 4.02
CA ASP A 37 -5.76 -4.40 3.44
C ASP A 37 -6.92 -4.91 4.31
N ARG A 38 -8.14 -4.76 3.80
CA ARG A 38 -9.37 -5.19 4.50
C ARG A 38 -9.62 -6.70 4.41
N GLU A 39 -9.07 -7.40 3.41
CA GLU A 39 -9.22 -8.86 3.33
C GLU A 39 -8.33 -9.57 4.35
N LEU A 40 -7.11 -9.06 4.52
CA LEU A 40 -6.13 -9.60 5.47
C LEU A 40 -6.19 -8.95 6.86
N GLU A 41 -7.12 -8.01 7.05
CA GLU A 41 -7.25 -7.23 8.28
C GLU A 41 -5.90 -6.60 8.75
N THR A 42 -5.10 -6.11 7.80
CA THR A 42 -3.76 -5.60 8.07
C THR A 42 -3.53 -4.21 7.49
N VAL A 43 -2.71 -3.43 8.19
CA VAL A 43 -2.23 -2.11 7.77
C VAL A 43 -0.72 -2.17 7.58
N THR A 44 -0.25 -1.79 6.40
CA THR A 44 1.17 -1.78 6.06
C THR A 44 1.65 -0.36 5.79
N LEU A 45 2.53 0.15 6.64
CA LEU A 45 3.22 1.41 6.48
C LEU A 45 4.53 1.20 5.73
N HIS A 46 4.72 1.98 4.68
CA HIS A 46 5.95 2.11 3.93
C HIS A 46 6.58 3.46 4.24
N SER A 47 7.82 3.45 4.69
CA SER A 47 8.58 4.65 5.07
C SER A 47 9.98 4.64 4.45
N GLU A 48 10.63 5.80 4.46
CA GLU A 48 11.94 6.03 3.82
C GLU A 48 11.88 5.76 2.30
N PRO A 49 11.36 6.71 1.50
CA PRO A 49 11.32 6.56 0.05
C PRO A 49 12.75 6.45 -0.50
N GLY A 50 13.09 5.29 -1.06
CA GLY A 50 14.30 5.10 -1.86
C GLY A 50 14.07 5.48 -3.32
N SER A 51 15.11 5.41 -4.15
CA SER A 51 15.03 5.77 -5.57
C SER A 51 14.07 4.90 -6.40
N ASN A 52 13.63 3.75 -5.88
CA ASN A 52 12.76 2.83 -6.61
C ASN A 52 11.63 2.21 -5.78
N ASP A 53 11.79 2.10 -4.46
CA ASP A 53 10.78 1.59 -3.52
C ASP A 53 11.08 2.12 -2.11
N TYR A 54 10.18 1.88 -1.17
CA TYR A 54 10.38 2.24 0.24
C TYR A 54 11.36 1.26 0.89
N ARG A 55 12.22 1.78 1.76
CA ARG A 55 13.21 0.94 2.47
C ARG A 55 12.63 0.23 3.67
N THR A 56 11.73 0.91 4.38
CA THR A 56 11.15 0.39 5.60
C THR A 56 9.69 0.04 5.37
N VAL A 57 9.30 -1.16 5.80
CA VAL A 57 7.94 -1.69 5.70
C VAL A 57 7.55 -2.25 7.05
N LEU A 58 6.51 -1.67 7.66
CA LEU A 58 5.96 -2.10 8.93
C LEU A 58 4.51 -2.54 8.70
N SER A 59 4.20 -3.81 9.00
CA SER A 59 2.84 -4.34 8.85
C SER A 59 2.29 -4.74 10.21
N VAL A 60 1.07 -4.29 10.52
CA VAL A 60 0.35 -4.60 11.76
C VAL A 60 -1.08 -5.01 11.44
N THR A 61 -1.65 -5.89 12.26
CA THR A 61 -3.09 -6.21 12.20
C THR A 61 -3.91 -5.01 12.69
N TYR A 62 -5.12 -4.81 12.17
CA TYR A 62 -6.05 -3.82 12.72
C TYR A 62 -6.23 -4.02 14.23
N GLY A 63 -6.47 -2.91 14.93
CA GLY A 63 -6.58 -2.89 16.39
C GLY A 63 -5.24 -2.74 17.13
N LYS A 64 -4.13 -2.56 16.40
CA LYS A 64 -2.83 -2.21 17.00
C LYS A 64 -2.40 -0.79 16.62
N SER A 65 -1.81 -0.08 17.58
CA SER A 65 -1.22 1.23 17.33
C SER A 65 -0.02 1.10 16.39
N LEU A 66 0.04 1.96 15.38
CA LEU A 66 1.11 2.02 14.40
C LEU A 66 1.85 3.35 14.55
N LEU A 67 3.12 3.28 14.98
CA LEU A 67 3.98 4.45 15.08
C LEU A 67 4.26 5.01 13.68
N LEU A 68 3.76 6.22 13.41
CA LEU A 68 4.12 6.99 12.23
C LEU A 68 5.34 7.85 12.60
N PRO A 69 6.50 7.60 11.97
CA PRO A 69 7.65 8.47 12.17
C PRO A 69 7.39 9.87 11.57
N GLU A 70 8.35 10.78 11.77
CA GLU A 70 8.37 12.08 11.09
C GLU A 70 8.06 11.93 9.59
N PRO A 71 7.25 12.83 9.00
CA PRO A 71 6.84 14.15 9.50
C PRO A 71 5.54 14.15 10.34
N PHE A 72 4.95 12.99 10.63
CA PHE A 72 3.67 12.92 11.36
C PHE A 72 3.89 12.79 12.86
N GLY A 73 4.84 11.94 13.28
CA GLY A 73 5.28 11.85 14.67
C GLY A 73 4.19 11.44 15.68
N PHE A 74 3.20 10.66 15.25
CA PHE A 74 2.09 10.20 16.10
C PHE A 74 1.82 8.70 15.96
N GLU A 75 1.12 8.13 16.94
CA GLU A 75 0.63 6.75 16.88
C GLU A 75 -0.75 6.70 16.23
N LEU A 76 -0.85 6.05 15.07
CA LEU A 76 -2.11 5.81 14.41
C LEU A 76 -2.80 4.60 15.03
N GLU A 77 -3.92 4.84 15.69
CA GLU A 77 -4.80 3.78 16.18
C GLU A 77 -5.52 3.13 15.00
N THR A 78 -5.10 1.93 14.63
CA THR A 78 -5.74 1.19 13.52
C THR A 78 -7.07 0.56 13.92
N ALA A 79 -7.48 0.65 15.18
CA ALA A 79 -8.78 0.16 15.67
C ALA A 79 -9.98 0.90 15.06
N ASP A 80 -9.82 2.17 14.67
CA ASP A 80 -10.89 3.00 14.10
C ASP A 80 -11.09 2.76 12.58
N LEU A 81 -10.19 1.98 11.96
CA LEU A 81 -10.22 1.70 10.52
C LEU A 81 -11.06 0.45 10.16
N ILE A 82 -11.66 -0.19 11.16
CA ILE A 82 -12.47 -1.42 11.08
C ILE A 82 -13.93 -1.09 10.72
#